data_AF-A0AAE5XMB3-F1
#
_entry.id   AF-A0AAE5XMB3-F1
#
_cell.length_a   1.000
_cell.length_b   1.000
_cell.length_c   1.000
_cell.angle_alpha   90.00
_cell.angle_beta   90.00
_cell.angle_gamma   90.00
#
_symmetry.space_group_name_H-M   'P 1'
#
loop_
_entity.id
_entity.type
_entity.pdbx_description
1 polymer ?
#
loop_
_entity_poly.entity_id
_entity_poly.type
_entity_poly.pdbx_seq_one_letter_code
_entity_poly.pdbx_strand_id
1 'polypeptide(L)'
;MMQTPKALTDEARTLIAIETVLSRLRSLAQADRFVVRGSYVSGCWSGPQPRACKDLDLLYLGDYAPDYFTTLMRQLVTQTDASPCRFEPETLQIHPIWQDSISPGVRYSVNYVIAGSEGILQVDIAVGDPLVVPPRIIAIPSVLQEGVTNAVPTVAVEIAAAWKLHGLFEHMNGGWMSKTLWDLYLFCRYNELDADLLRRAILEAFASRMDPLEICRRLMFGDFGRSKKSRRNWRNLMAEYPHQQIEPMESVLDWLRTYLNPRLPLQNDGTLLTQSEVITYRVRLLKEDGSEAARKKLRTLQQKRKLLPYKAYTSIPHLPGSRTGLADKHIDANKADMLTTRQRYPDDVVIVQEKLDGSCVAALRTDDRVLALGRDGDLADESPNPARRLWAEWVEEHQARFLDVLEPGERLVGEWLALVHGTRYRLAHEPFVPFDIFTADNRRIPYAAFYRRVTQAGFTPAKTLHVGEPCSVEEALRLLGNGAHGSVDAPEGAVWRLEREEQALFLGKFVRHGKTDGVYLPENSGRPALWNWHPYLPVFFEDGVLDTASKTENDETD
;
A
#
# COMPACT_ATOMS: atom_id res chain seq x y z
N MET A 1 37.68 12.98 37.79
CA MET A 1 36.59 12.24 37.11
C MET A 1 36.55 12.70 35.66
N MET A 2 37.20 11.97 34.76
CA MET A 2 37.01 12.19 33.32
C MET A 2 35.55 11.80 33.03
N GLN A 3 34.71 12.78 32.70
CA GLN A 3 33.39 12.50 32.15
C GLN A 3 33.61 11.71 30.86
N THR A 4 33.15 10.47 30.83
CA THR A 4 33.06 9.69 29.60
C THR A 4 32.26 10.54 28.60
N PRO A 5 32.79 10.83 27.39
CA PRO A 5 32.06 11.65 26.43
C PRO A 5 30.70 11.01 26.16
N LYS A 6 29.64 11.77 26.38
CA LYS A 6 28.26 11.32 26.19
C LYS A 6 28.14 10.88 24.72
N ALA A 7 27.71 9.63 24.50
CA ALA A 7 27.52 9.11 23.15
C ALA A 7 26.59 10.05 22.35
N LEU A 8 26.98 10.39 21.13
CA LEU A 8 26.18 11.22 20.22
C LEU A 8 24.84 10.53 19.95
N THR A 9 23.74 11.28 19.98
CA THR A 9 22.43 10.74 19.58
C THR A 9 22.41 10.39 18.10
N ASP A 10 21.53 9.48 17.68
CA ASP A 10 21.40 9.06 16.27
C ASP A 10 21.10 10.25 15.35
N GLU A 11 20.28 11.19 15.83
CA GLU A 11 19.96 12.44 15.14
C GLU A 11 21.20 13.32 14.95
N ALA A 12 22.02 13.50 15.99
CA ALA A 12 23.26 14.27 15.88
C ALA A 12 24.25 13.63 14.89
N ARG A 13 24.37 12.29 14.90
CA ARG A 13 25.21 11.57 13.93
C ARG A 13 24.71 11.73 12.50
N THR A 14 23.39 11.68 12.30
CA THR A 14 22.77 11.89 10.99
C THR A 14 23.03 13.30 10.46
N LEU A 15 22.88 14.33 11.30
CA LEU A 15 23.17 15.72 10.94
C LEU A 15 24.65 15.92 10.55
N ILE A 16 25.58 15.30 11.29
CA ILE A 16 27.02 15.32 10.96
C ILE A 16 27.27 14.69 9.59
N ALA A 17 26.65 13.55 9.29
CA ALA A 17 26.76 12.90 8.00
C ALA A 17 26.19 13.77 6.85
N ILE A 18 25.02 14.37 7.06
CA ILE A 18 24.40 15.30 6.10
C ILE A 18 25.29 16.51 5.84
N GLU A 19 25.80 17.15 6.89
CA GLU A 19 26.65 18.33 6.75
C GLU A 19 27.98 18.00 6.06
N THR A 20 28.50 16.78 6.27
CA THR A 20 29.67 16.29 5.53
C THR A 20 29.39 16.21 4.02
N VAL A 21 28.26 15.63 3.62
CA VAL A 21 27.85 15.59 2.20
C VAL A 21 27.67 17.00 1.64
N LEU A 22 27.00 17.89 2.36
CA LEU A 22 26.77 19.27 1.92
C LEU A 22 28.06 20.08 1.81
N SER A 23 28.99 19.92 2.74
CA SER A 23 30.30 20.58 2.72
C SER A 23 31.10 20.14 1.49
N ARG A 24 31.14 18.84 1.20
CA ARG A 24 31.79 18.28 0.01
C ARG A 24 31.11 18.76 -1.27
N LEU A 25 29.77 18.75 -1.31
CA LEU A 25 28.99 19.22 -2.46
C LEU A 25 29.31 20.67 -2.79
N ARG A 26 29.42 21.54 -1.79
CA ARG A 26 29.77 22.96 -1.97
C ARG A 26 31.14 23.19 -2.58
N SER A 27 32.07 22.24 -2.45
CA SER A 27 33.40 22.35 -3.05
C SER A 27 33.40 22.06 -4.55
N LEU A 28 32.28 21.62 -5.13
CA LEU A 28 32.16 21.26 -6.54
C LEU A 28 31.65 22.43 -7.40
N ALA A 29 32.06 22.44 -8.67
CA ALA A 29 31.79 23.53 -9.60
C ALA A 29 30.30 23.76 -9.93
N GLN A 30 29.42 22.78 -9.68
CA GLN A 30 27.98 22.82 -9.99
C GLN A 30 27.10 22.85 -8.72
N ALA A 31 27.68 23.20 -7.57
CA ALA A 31 26.99 23.20 -6.28
C ALA A 31 25.78 24.13 -6.23
N ASP A 32 25.82 25.23 -6.97
CA ASP A 32 24.76 26.22 -7.11
C ASP A 32 23.48 25.68 -7.76
N ARG A 33 23.57 24.52 -8.43
CA ARG A 33 22.42 23.82 -9.00
C ARG A 33 21.68 22.95 -8.00
N PHE A 34 22.17 22.79 -6.77
CA PHE A 34 21.54 21.98 -5.75
C PHE A 34 20.85 22.86 -4.70
N VAL A 35 19.57 22.59 -4.47
CA VAL A 35 18.74 23.27 -3.48
C VAL A 35 18.33 22.27 -2.42
N VAL A 36 18.65 22.57 -1.16
CA VAL A 36 18.30 21.70 -0.04
C VAL A 36 16.83 21.90 0.33
N ARG A 37 16.14 20.79 0.60
CA ARG A 37 14.72 20.76 0.96
C ARG A 37 14.51 19.82 2.14
N GLY A 38 13.24 19.56 2.44
CA GLY A 38 12.87 18.50 3.35
C GLY A 38 13.35 18.72 4.79
N SER A 39 13.68 17.62 5.47
CA SER A 39 13.80 17.63 6.92
C SER A 39 14.96 18.46 7.46
N TYR A 40 16.06 18.60 6.70
CA TYR A 40 17.24 19.38 7.10
C TYR A 40 16.94 20.88 7.28
N VAL A 41 16.23 21.49 6.32
CA VAL A 41 15.87 22.93 6.39
C VAL A 41 14.57 23.18 7.15
N SER A 42 13.73 22.17 7.34
CA SER A 42 12.46 22.27 8.09
C SER A 42 12.65 22.72 9.54
N GLY A 43 13.81 22.43 10.15
CA GLY A 43 14.15 22.89 11.48
C GLY A 43 14.16 24.41 11.61
N CYS A 44 14.54 25.14 10.55
CA CYS A 44 14.58 26.60 10.52
C CYS A 44 13.18 27.24 10.55
N TRP A 45 12.14 26.49 10.17
CA TRP A 45 10.77 27.00 10.05
C TRP A 45 9.83 26.43 11.13
N SER A 46 10.34 25.54 12.00
CA SER A 46 9.55 24.84 13.03
C SER A 46 9.36 25.64 14.32
N GLY A 47 9.94 26.84 14.42
CA GLY A 47 9.93 27.65 15.63
C GLY A 47 10.62 26.93 16.80
N PRO A 48 10.05 26.96 18.03
CA PRO A 48 10.66 26.33 19.19
C PRO A 48 10.53 24.79 19.21
N GLN A 49 9.85 24.19 18.24
CA GLN A 49 9.57 22.75 18.23
C GLN A 49 10.77 21.98 17.66
N PRO A 50 11.36 21.04 18.42
CA PRO A 50 12.42 20.17 17.91
C PRO A 50 11.97 19.40 16.66
N ARG A 51 12.81 19.39 15.63
CA ARG A 51 12.50 18.69 14.38
C ARG A 51 13.66 17.83 13.92
N ALA A 52 13.57 16.54 14.27
CA ALA A 52 14.58 15.56 13.87
C ALA A 52 14.70 15.39 12.36
N CYS A 53 15.93 15.55 11.87
CA CYS A 53 16.35 15.30 10.50
C CYS A 53 16.79 13.84 10.35
N LYS A 54 16.32 13.15 9.31
CA LYS A 54 16.65 11.73 9.07
C LYS A 54 17.26 11.47 7.69
N ASP A 55 17.11 12.42 6.78
CA ASP A 55 17.42 12.31 5.36
C ASP A 55 17.84 13.66 4.81
N LEU A 56 18.55 13.64 3.69
CA LEU A 56 18.89 14.83 2.92
C LEU A 56 18.11 14.82 1.61
N ASP A 57 17.19 15.78 1.44
CA ASP A 57 16.47 15.98 0.19
C ASP A 57 17.12 17.12 -0.62
N LEU A 58 17.50 16.83 -1.87
CA LEU A 58 18.08 17.78 -2.81
C LEU A 58 17.17 17.93 -4.04
N LEU A 59 16.93 19.17 -4.44
CA LEU A 59 16.42 19.51 -5.77
C LEU A 59 17.58 19.94 -6.66
N TYR A 60 17.77 19.24 -7.77
CA TYR A 60 18.70 19.64 -8.80
C TYR A 60 18.00 20.54 -9.84
N LEU A 61 18.58 21.71 -10.08
CA LEU A 61 18.12 22.71 -11.04
C LEU A 61 18.66 22.37 -12.44
N GLY A 62 18.07 21.36 -13.06
CA GLY A 62 18.43 20.90 -14.40
C GLY A 62 17.63 19.68 -14.82
N ASP A 63 18.03 19.10 -15.95
CA ASP A 63 17.41 17.89 -16.48
C ASP A 63 17.75 16.67 -15.63
N TYR A 64 16.88 15.66 -15.69
CA TYR A 64 17.09 14.38 -15.00
C TYR A 64 18.34 13.68 -15.57
N ALA A 65 19.39 13.58 -14.75
CA ALA A 65 20.68 13.01 -15.14
C ALA A 65 21.17 11.99 -14.10
N PRO A 66 20.54 10.80 -14.00
CA PRO A 66 20.82 9.82 -12.94
C PRO A 66 22.26 9.30 -12.93
N ASP A 67 22.90 9.19 -14.09
CA ASP A 67 24.31 8.80 -14.19
C ASP A 67 25.22 9.88 -13.59
N TYR A 68 24.98 11.15 -13.92
CA TYR A 68 25.69 12.27 -13.32
C TYR A 68 25.48 12.34 -11.80
N PHE A 69 24.25 12.18 -11.32
CA PHE A 69 23.94 12.16 -9.89
C PHE A 69 24.67 11.01 -9.17
N THR A 70 24.78 9.85 -9.83
CA THR A 70 25.46 8.69 -9.27
C THR A 70 26.98 8.88 -9.21
N THR A 71 27.58 9.43 -10.27
CA THR A 71 29.00 9.81 -10.27
C THR A 71 29.30 10.84 -9.19
N LEU A 72 28.44 11.86 -9.06
CA LEU A 72 28.51 12.87 -8.01
C LEU A 72 28.45 12.22 -6.62
N MET A 73 27.46 11.38 -6.34
CA MET A 73 27.32 10.75 -5.03
C MET A 73 28.50 9.85 -4.70
N ARG A 74 29.02 9.07 -5.66
CA ARG A 74 30.25 8.28 -5.49
C ARG A 74 31.43 9.16 -5.14
N GLN A 75 31.60 10.30 -5.81
CA GLN A 75 32.65 11.27 -5.49
C GLN A 75 32.49 11.80 -4.06
N LEU A 76 31.28 12.20 -3.65
CA LEU A 76 31.01 12.76 -2.34
C LEU A 76 31.29 11.77 -1.20
N VAL A 77 30.94 10.49 -1.36
CA VAL A 77 31.16 9.48 -0.31
C VAL A 77 32.60 8.95 -0.27
N THR A 78 33.33 9.00 -1.39
CA THR A 78 34.74 8.57 -1.45
C THR A 78 35.75 9.65 -1.07
N GLN A 79 35.34 10.92 -1.10
CA GLN A 79 36.19 12.03 -0.70
C GLN A 79 36.62 11.88 0.77
N THR A 80 37.92 12.05 1.01
CA THR A 80 38.50 12.08 2.36
C THR A 80 38.80 13.53 2.73
N ASP A 81 38.29 13.96 3.88
CA ASP A 81 38.49 15.30 4.44
C ASP A 81 38.61 15.23 5.97
N ALA A 82 38.67 16.39 6.63
CA ALA A 82 38.75 16.47 8.09
C ALA A 82 37.41 16.16 8.81
N SER A 83 36.37 15.70 8.09
CA SER A 83 35.09 15.36 8.71
C SER A 83 35.24 14.19 9.69
N PRO A 84 34.55 14.22 10.85
CA PRO A 84 34.44 13.06 11.73
C PRO A 84 33.58 11.91 11.15
N CYS A 85 32.92 12.13 10.01
CA CYS A 85 32.11 11.14 9.31
C CYS A 85 32.92 10.42 8.23
N ARG A 86 33.06 9.10 8.37
CA ARG A 86 33.61 8.23 7.33
C ARG A 86 32.47 7.45 6.68
N PHE A 87 32.23 7.66 5.39
CA PHE A 87 31.32 6.82 4.61
C PHE A 87 32.01 5.51 4.19
N GLU A 88 31.21 4.50 3.90
CA GLU A 88 31.62 3.20 3.37
C GLU A 88 31.12 3.07 1.92
N PRO A 89 31.89 3.54 0.92
CA PRO A 89 31.43 3.65 -0.47
C PRO A 89 30.95 2.34 -1.10
N GLU A 90 31.49 1.20 -0.65
CA GLU A 90 31.10 -0.14 -1.05
C GLU A 90 29.67 -0.52 -0.65
N THR A 91 29.10 0.18 0.33
CA THR A 91 27.71 -0.03 0.80
C THR A 91 26.70 0.83 0.06
N LEU A 92 27.14 1.69 -0.87
CA LEU A 92 26.28 2.62 -1.59
C LEU A 92 25.21 1.89 -2.41
N GLN A 93 23.96 2.00 -1.98
CA GLN A 93 22.78 1.53 -2.70
C GLN A 93 22.15 2.66 -3.51
N ILE A 94 21.64 2.33 -4.70
CA ILE A 94 21.08 3.29 -5.65
C ILE A 94 19.68 2.80 -6.03
N HIS A 95 18.68 3.64 -5.80
CA HIS A 95 17.29 3.32 -6.07
C HIS A 95 16.63 4.46 -6.85
N PRO A 96 16.21 4.25 -8.10
CA PRO A 96 15.39 5.23 -8.79
C PRO A 96 14.09 5.47 -8.02
N ILE A 97 13.69 6.74 -7.90
CA ILE A 97 12.44 7.14 -7.23
C ILE A 97 11.60 7.99 -8.18
N TRP A 98 10.28 7.84 -8.09
CA TRP A 98 9.32 8.65 -8.84
C TRP A 98 9.52 8.63 -10.37
N GLN A 99 9.99 7.51 -10.94
CA GLN A 99 10.32 7.41 -12.38
C GLN A 99 9.15 7.72 -13.33
N ASP A 100 7.92 7.52 -12.88
CA ASP A 100 6.70 7.83 -13.65
C ASP A 100 6.10 9.21 -13.28
N SER A 101 6.83 10.02 -12.52
CA SER A 101 6.47 11.40 -12.18
C SER A 101 7.13 12.39 -13.14
N ILE A 102 6.60 13.62 -13.18
CA ILE A 102 7.28 14.75 -13.82
C ILE A 102 8.50 15.24 -13.01
N SER A 103 8.66 14.73 -11.79
CA SER A 103 9.77 15.02 -10.89
C SER A 103 10.51 13.73 -10.53
N PRO A 104 11.16 13.06 -11.49
CA PRO A 104 11.93 11.85 -11.22
C PRO A 104 13.14 12.16 -10.34
N GLY A 105 13.64 11.14 -9.64
CA GLY A 105 14.80 11.27 -8.78
C GLY A 105 15.57 9.96 -8.61
N VAL A 106 16.60 10.04 -7.78
CA VAL A 106 17.41 8.90 -7.33
C VAL A 106 17.61 9.02 -5.82
N ARG A 107 17.32 7.93 -5.12
CA ARG A 107 17.61 7.74 -3.70
C ARG A 107 18.91 6.97 -3.55
N TYR A 108 19.75 7.46 -2.65
CA TYR A 108 20.99 6.83 -2.25
C TYR A 108 20.92 6.47 -0.78
N SER A 109 21.41 5.28 -0.44
CA SER A 109 21.63 4.85 0.95
C SER A 109 23.08 4.44 1.10
N VAL A 110 23.78 4.95 2.11
CA VAL A 110 25.19 4.65 2.35
C VAL A 110 25.46 4.54 3.85
N ASN A 111 26.24 3.53 4.24
CA ASN A 111 26.68 3.40 5.62
C ASN A 111 27.74 4.44 5.95
N TYR A 112 27.75 4.88 7.20
CA TYR A 112 28.79 5.74 7.73
C TYR A 112 29.17 5.33 9.16
N VAL A 113 30.37 5.72 9.55
CA VAL A 113 30.90 5.57 10.91
C VAL A 113 31.30 6.94 11.46
N ILE A 114 30.79 7.27 12.64
CA ILE A 114 31.17 8.46 13.42
C ILE A 114 31.52 8.01 14.84
N ALA A 115 32.72 8.31 15.30
CA ALA A 115 33.21 7.92 16.64
C ALA A 115 32.99 6.42 16.97
N GLY A 116 33.18 5.54 15.98
CA GLY A 116 32.98 4.09 16.12
C GLY A 116 31.53 3.61 16.11
N SER A 117 30.55 4.50 15.95
CA SER A 117 29.14 4.16 15.82
C SER A 117 28.71 4.18 14.35
N GLU A 118 28.07 3.10 13.91
CA GLU A 118 27.51 2.97 12.57
C GLU A 118 26.15 3.70 12.42
N GLY A 119 25.83 4.05 11.19
CA GLY A 119 24.54 4.60 10.78
C GLY A 119 24.36 4.52 9.26
N ILE A 120 23.14 4.78 8.79
CA ILE A 120 22.80 4.78 7.36
C ILE A 120 22.30 6.17 7.01
N LEU A 121 22.93 6.82 6.03
CA LEU A 121 22.48 8.09 5.49
C LEU A 121 21.65 7.85 4.22
N GLN A 122 20.43 8.40 4.19
CA GLN A 122 19.61 8.50 2.99
C GLN A 122 19.77 9.89 2.35
N VAL A 123 20.03 9.92 1.04
CA VAL A 123 20.08 11.15 0.24
C VAL A 123 19.20 10.99 -0.99
N ASP A 124 18.26 11.89 -1.18
CA ASP A 124 17.38 11.92 -2.35
C ASP A 124 17.75 13.10 -3.24
N ILE A 125 17.98 12.84 -4.53
CA ILE A 125 18.19 13.88 -5.55
C ILE A 125 17.05 13.79 -6.56
N ALA A 126 16.23 14.83 -6.65
CA ALA A 126 15.14 14.91 -7.60
C ALA A 126 15.22 16.18 -8.46
N VAL A 127 14.51 16.19 -9.59
CA VAL A 127 14.41 17.33 -10.51
C VAL A 127 12.96 17.74 -10.71
N GLY A 128 12.74 18.84 -11.44
CA GLY A 128 11.43 19.16 -12.03
C GLY A 128 10.39 19.74 -11.07
N ASP A 129 10.67 19.82 -9.77
CA ASP A 129 9.75 20.49 -8.85
C ASP A 129 9.74 22.01 -9.07
N PRO A 130 8.58 22.61 -9.35
CA PRO A 130 8.49 24.02 -9.68
C PRO A 130 8.88 24.93 -8.52
N LEU A 131 9.60 26.00 -8.87
CA LEU A 131 9.97 27.08 -7.99
C LEU A 131 9.35 28.39 -8.50
N VAL A 132 8.32 28.88 -7.80
CA VAL A 132 7.63 30.13 -8.17
C VAL A 132 8.44 31.40 -7.88
N VAL A 133 9.57 31.25 -7.20
CA VAL A 133 10.63 32.24 -6.97
C VAL A 133 11.98 31.52 -6.90
N PRO A 134 13.11 32.17 -7.21
CA PRO A 134 14.44 31.58 -7.06
C PRO A 134 14.73 31.09 -5.62
N PRO A 135 15.61 30.09 -5.45
CA PRO A 135 16.06 29.66 -4.13
C PRO A 135 16.62 30.81 -3.29
N ARG A 136 16.43 30.71 -1.97
CA ARG A 136 16.98 31.65 -0.98
C ARG A 136 18.15 31.00 -0.26
N ILE A 137 19.15 31.81 0.09
CA ILE A 137 20.23 31.35 0.98
C ILE A 137 19.80 31.59 2.43
N ILE A 138 19.84 30.56 3.26
CA ILE A 138 19.64 30.67 4.71
C ILE A 138 20.92 30.29 5.46
N ALA A 139 21.13 30.87 6.62
CA ALA A 139 22.25 30.54 7.51
C ALA A 139 21.78 29.48 8.52
N ILE A 140 22.42 28.30 8.50
CA ILE A 140 22.14 27.20 9.44
C ILE A 140 23.37 26.98 10.33
N PRO A 141 23.24 26.95 11.67
CA PRO A 141 24.36 26.60 12.54
C PRO A 141 25.00 25.26 12.14
N SER A 142 26.33 25.23 12.08
CA SER A 142 27.10 24.03 11.79
C SER A 142 27.09 23.09 13.00
N VAL A 143 26.86 21.79 12.76
CA VAL A 143 27.10 20.72 13.75
C VAL A 143 28.54 20.23 13.72
N LEU A 144 29.31 20.57 12.67
CA LEU A 144 30.72 20.21 12.52
C LEU A 144 31.65 21.21 13.23
N GLN A 145 31.28 22.49 13.28
CA GLN A 145 32.10 23.57 13.81
C GLN A 145 31.26 24.54 14.65
N GLU A 146 31.55 24.59 15.95
CA GLU A 146 30.86 25.48 16.88
C GLU A 146 31.08 26.96 16.49
N GLY A 147 30.00 27.75 16.52
CA GLY A 147 30.02 29.17 16.15
C GLY A 147 30.05 29.45 14.64
N VAL A 148 30.13 28.42 13.79
CA VAL A 148 30.10 28.57 12.33
C VAL A 148 28.67 28.41 11.81
N THR A 149 28.32 29.17 10.77
CA THR A 149 27.05 29.02 10.05
C THR A 149 27.29 28.64 8.60
N ASN A 150 26.42 27.77 8.10
CA ASN A 150 26.41 27.23 6.76
C ASN A 150 25.42 28.01 5.89
N ALA A 151 25.91 28.56 4.78
CA ALA A 151 25.06 29.15 3.75
C ALA A 151 24.39 28.04 2.91
N VAL A 152 23.09 27.83 3.11
CA VAL A 152 22.32 26.74 2.49
C VAL A 152 21.33 27.31 1.48
N PRO A 153 21.47 27.03 0.18
CA PRO A 153 20.41 27.30 -0.79
C PRO A 153 19.20 26.40 -0.49
N THR A 154 18.04 27.00 -0.30
CA THR A 154 16.79 26.31 0.02
C THR A 154 15.60 26.96 -0.69
N VAL A 155 14.48 26.25 -0.72
CA VAL A 155 13.21 26.81 -1.19
C VAL A 155 12.68 27.88 -0.25
N ALA A 156 11.89 28.82 -0.77
CA ALA A 156 11.11 29.73 0.08
C ALA A 156 10.16 28.91 0.98
N VAL A 157 9.95 29.35 2.22
CA VAL A 157 9.09 28.65 3.18
C VAL A 157 7.64 28.55 2.69
N GLU A 158 7.19 29.50 1.88
CA GLU A 158 5.90 29.47 1.19
C GLU A 158 5.78 28.27 0.23
N ILE A 159 6.86 27.96 -0.50
CA ILE A 159 6.94 26.80 -1.39
C ILE A 159 6.91 25.52 -0.55
N ALA A 160 7.68 25.46 0.55
CA ALA A 160 7.67 24.32 1.45
C ALA A 160 6.27 24.08 2.05
N ALA A 161 5.59 25.13 2.52
CA ALA A 161 4.24 25.06 3.06
C ALA A 161 3.22 24.61 1.99
N ALA A 162 3.32 25.12 0.76
CA ALA A 162 2.47 24.69 -0.36
C ALA A 162 2.60 23.18 -0.64
N TRP A 163 3.84 22.66 -0.68
CA TRP A 163 4.08 21.22 -0.86
C TRP A 163 3.59 20.39 0.32
N LYS A 164 3.67 20.89 1.56
CA LYS A 164 3.06 20.22 2.72
C LYS A 164 1.54 20.17 2.59
N LEU A 165 0.90 21.25 2.14
CA LEU A 165 -0.54 21.26 1.90
C LEU A 165 -0.94 20.25 0.81
N HIS A 166 -0.25 20.24 -0.34
CA HIS A 166 -0.49 19.27 -1.41
C HIS A 166 -0.29 17.82 -0.93
N GLY A 167 0.77 17.55 -0.17
CA GLY A 167 1.06 16.23 0.39
C GLY A 167 -0.01 15.68 1.34
N LEU A 168 -0.90 16.51 1.89
CA LEU A 168 -2.07 16.05 2.65
C LEU A 168 -3.11 15.34 1.76
N PHE A 169 -3.06 15.56 0.45
CA PHE A 169 -4.04 15.10 -0.53
C PHE A 169 -3.45 14.17 -1.60
N GLU A 170 -2.14 14.04 -1.68
CA GLU A 170 -1.45 13.21 -2.68
C GLU A 170 -1.89 11.72 -2.64
N HIS A 171 -2.09 11.16 -1.44
CA HIS A 171 -2.44 9.75 -1.22
C HIS A 171 -3.93 9.54 -0.90
N MET A 172 -4.78 9.80 -1.89
CA MET A 172 -6.24 9.68 -1.82
C MET A 172 -6.79 8.28 -1.39
N ASN A 173 -5.96 7.24 -1.35
CA ASN A 173 -6.33 5.86 -0.97
C ASN A 173 -6.13 5.50 0.52
N GLY A 174 -5.89 6.47 1.41
CA GLY A 174 -6.07 6.23 2.85
C GLY A 174 -4.83 6.34 3.75
N GLY A 175 -3.98 7.33 3.52
CA GLY A 175 -3.00 7.77 4.51
C GLY A 175 -2.39 9.11 4.17
N TRP A 176 -2.98 10.21 4.64
CA TRP A 176 -2.21 11.44 4.82
C TRP A 176 -1.32 11.26 6.06
N MET A 177 -0.12 11.83 6.04
CA MET A 177 0.83 11.68 7.13
C MET A 177 0.58 12.75 8.20
N SER A 178 0.41 12.35 9.46
CA SER A 178 0.26 13.27 10.60
C SER A 178 1.39 14.30 10.65
N LYS A 179 2.60 13.87 10.31
CA LYS A 179 3.81 14.70 10.28
C LYS A 179 3.70 15.83 9.26
N THR A 180 3.12 15.56 8.09
CA THR A 180 2.91 16.58 7.05
C THR A 180 1.94 17.66 7.51
N LEU A 181 0.87 17.29 8.23
CA LEU A 181 -0.07 18.25 8.82
C LEU A 181 0.62 19.09 9.89
N TRP A 182 1.43 18.46 10.73
CA TRP A 182 2.18 19.15 11.78
C TRP A 182 3.21 20.13 11.19
N ASP A 183 4.03 19.69 10.23
CA ASP A 183 4.99 20.56 9.54
C ASP A 183 4.28 21.76 8.88
N LEU A 184 3.14 21.54 8.19
CA LEU A 184 2.35 22.62 7.59
C LEU A 184 1.91 23.66 8.64
N TYR A 185 1.40 23.19 9.77
CA TYR A 185 1.00 24.05 10.89
C TYR A 185 2.18 24.88 11.39
N LEU A 186 3.31 24.24 11.68
CA LEU A 186 4.49 24.94 12.19
C LEU A 186 5.01 25.99 11.21
N PHE A 187 5.11 25.64 9.92
CA PHE A 187 5.61 26.56 8.90
C PHE A 187 4.71 27.80 8.78
N CYS A 188 3.38 27.61 8.82
CA CYS A 188 2.44 28.72 8.76
C CYS A 188 2.41 29.54 10.07
N ARG A 189 2.60 28.88 11.22
CA ARG A 189 2.41 29.48 12.54
C ARG A 189 3.60 30.32 13.00
N TYR A 190 4.82 29.91 12.65
CA TYR A 190 6.07 30.49 13.16
C TYR A 190 6.84 31.32 12.13
N ASN A 191 6.31 31.50 10.92
CA ASN A 191 6.94 32.30 9.88
C ASN A 191 5.96 33.33 9.34
N GLU A 192 6.48 34.51 9.00
CA GLU A 192 5.74 35.52 8.25
C GLU A 192 5.77 35.14 6.76
N LEU A 193 4.68 34.55 6.27
CA LEU A 193 4.55 34.12 4.88
C LEU A 193 3.91 35.23 4.03
N ASP A 194 4.53 35.53 2.89
CA ASP A 194 3.91 36.38 1.88
C ASP A 194 2.65 35.67 1.33
N ALA A 195 1.49 36.31 1.47
CA ALA A 195 0.21 35.70 1.16
C ALA A 195 0.04 35.41 -0.34
N ASP A 196 0.55 36.29 -1.21
CA ASP A 196 0.46 36.13 -2.66
C ASP A 196 1.46 35.07 -3.16
N LEU A 197 2.66 35.03 -2.60
CA LEU A 197 3.65 34.00 -2.88
C LEU A 197 3.15 32.63 -2.44
N LEU A 198 2.59 32.51 -1.22
CA LEU A 198 2.00 31.27 -0.74
C LEU A 198 0.85 30.81 -1.63
N ARG A 199 -0.05 31.72 -2.02
CA ARG A 199 -1.16 31.40 -2.94
C ARG A 199 -0.64 30.88 -4.28
N ARG A 200 0.33 31.56 -4.90
CA ARG A 200 0.96 31.12 -6.16
C ARG A 200 1.64 29.77 -6.01
N ALA A 201 2.39 29.56 -4.92
CA ALA A 201 3.06 28.30 -4.64
C ALA A 201 2.06 27.14 -4.46
N ILE A 202 0.93 27.37 -3.78
CA ILE A 202 -0.12 26.35 -3.64
C ILE A 202 -0.73 26.02 -4.99
N LEU A 203 -1.11 27.02 -5.78
CA LEU A 203 -1.67 26.78 -7.13
C LEU A 203 -0.70 25.97 -7.99
N GLU A 204 0.58 26.31 -7.96
CA GLU A 204 1.63 25.61 -8.72
C GLU A 204 1.86 24.17 -8.23
N ALA A 205 1.87 23.93 -6.91
CA ALA A 205 2.03 22.59 -6.34
C ALA A 205 0.89 21.65 -6.78
N PHE A 206 -0.36 22.13 -6.76
CA PHE A 206 -1.51 21.34 -7.22
C PHE A 206 -1.53 21.17 -8.75
N ALA A 207 -1.28 22.24 -9.51
CA ALA A 207 -1.29 22.22 -10.97
C ALA A 207 -0.21 21.29 -11.54
N SER A 208 1.02 21.36 -11.02
CA SER A 208 2.13 20.49 -11.44
C SER A 208 1.85 19.00 -11.21
N ARG A 209 1.00 18.67 -10.24
CA ARG A 209 0.56 17.28 -9.97
C ARG A 209 -0.78 16.93 -10.60
N MET A 210 -1.35 17.84 -11.39
CA MET A 210 -2.67 17.71 -12.04
C MET A 210 -3.79 17.48 -11.03
N ASP A 211 -3.66 18.03 -9.83
CA ASP A 211 -4.66 17.95 -8.78
C ASP A 211 -5.57 19.19 -8.78
N PRO A 212 -6.89 19.02 -8.63
CA PRO A 212 -7.79 20.15 -8.49
C PRO A 212 -7.61 20.78 -7.11
N LEU A 213 -7.49 22.11 -7.04
CA LEU A 213 -7.36 22.82 -5.77
C LEU A 213 -8.60 22.60 -4.87
N GLU A 214 -9.77 22.36 -5.47
CA GLU A 214 -11.05 22.17 -4.81
C GLU A 214 -11.04 21.00 -3.81
N ILE A 215 -10.10 20.05 -3.95
CA ILE A 215 -9.92 18.99 -2.96
C ILE A 215 -9.61 19.54 -1.55
N CYS A 216 -8.99 20.72 -1.45
CA CYS A 216 -8.72 21.40 -0.19
C CYS A 216 -10.01 21.79 0.56
N ARG A 217 -11.19 21.82 -0.08
CA ARG A 217 -12.48 22.00 0.61
C ARG A 217 -12.69 20.97 1.71
N ARG A 218 -12.14 19.76 1.58
CA ARG A 218 -12.20 18.73 2.65
C ARG A 218 -11.52 19.20 3.93
N LEU A 219 -10.38 19.91 3.82
CA LEU A 219 -9.67 20.50 4.96
C LEU A 219 -10.36 21.78 5.44
N MET A 220 -10.72 22.68 4.51
CA MET A 220 -11.27 23.99 4.84
C MET A 220 -12.67 23.92 5.45
N PHE A 221 -13.56 23.11 4.88
CA PHE A 221 -14.99 23.10 5.21
C PHE A 221 -15.54 21.70 5.55
N GLY A 222 -14.80 20.65 5.21
CA GLY A 222 -15.30 19.29 5.22
C GLY A 222 -14.85 18.41 6.39
N ASP A 223 -14.54 17.17 6.03
CA ASP A 223 -14.39 16.02 6.92
C ASP A 223 -12.93 15.59 7.15
N PHE A 224 -11.95 16.39 6.70
CA PHE A 224 -10.53 16.08 6.89
C PHE A 224 -10.21 15.87 8.38
N GLY A 225 -9.44 14.82 8.67
CA GLY A 225 -9.04 14.46 10.03
C GLY A 225 -10.12 13.82 10.92
N ARG A 226 -11.40 13.75 10.49
CA ARG A 226 -12.48 13.27 11.38
C ARG A 226 -12.45 11.76 11.65
N SER A 227 -11.76 10.96 10.82
CA SER A 227 -11.75 9.49 10.94
C SER A 227 -11.06 8.99 12.22
N LYS A 228 -11.50 7.83 12.74
CA LYS A 228 -10.84 7.17 13.90
C LYS A 228 -9.35 6.87 13.62
N LYS A 229 -9.03 6.49 12.37
CA LYS A 229 -7.64 6.21 11.92
C LYS A 229 -6.79 7.47 11.99
N SER A 230 -7.28 8.60 11.48
CA SER A 230 -6.59 9.90 11.55
C SER A 230 -6.26 10.32 12.98
N ARG A 231 -7.24 10.27 13.89
CA ARG A 231 -7.03 10.62 15.30
C ARG A 231 -6.05 9.69 16.01
N ARG A 232 -6.05 8.39 15.66
CA ARG A 232 -5.06 7.44 16.18
C ARG A 232 -3.66 7.76 15.65
N ASN A 233 -3.50 7.99 14.36
CA ASN A 233 -2.22 8.33 13.75
C ASN A 233 -1.66 9.66 14.29
N TRP A 234 -2.53 10.63 14.60
CA TRP A 234 -2.12 11.85 15.28
C TRP A 234 -1.56 11.54 16.67
N ARG A 235 -2.32 10.84 17.52
CA ARG A 235 -1.86 10.47 18.87
C ARG A 235 -0.55 9.69 18.87
N ASN A 236 -0.35 8.78 17.92
CA ASN A 236 0.90 8.04 17.78
C ASN A 236 2.08 8.96 17.46
N LEU A 237 1.90 9.90 16.52
CA LEU A 237 2.92 10.91 16.24
C LEU A 237 3.24 11.75 17.48
N MET A 238 2.22 12.19 18.22
CA MET A 238 2.44 13.02 19.42
C MET A 238 3.22 12.27 20.50
N ALA A 239 3.03 10.95 20.60
CA ALA A 239 3.79 10.12 21.53
C ALA A 239 5.29 10.04 21.20
N GLU A 240 5.69 10.30 19.95
CA GLU A 240 7.11 10.41 19.54
C GLU A 240 7.76 11.71 20.04
N TYR A 241 6.97 12.71 20.46
CA TYR A 241 7.44 14.03 20.88
C TYR A 241 6.92 14.40 22.29
N PRO A 242 7.21 13.59 23.33
CA PRO A 242 6.59 13.73 24.66
C PRO A 242 6.92 15.05 25.38
N HIS A 243 7.96 15.76 24.96
CA HIS A 243 8.39 17.03 25.53
C HIS A 243 7.89 18.25 24.75
N GLN A 244 7.16 18.05 23.64
CA GLN A 244 6.53 19.12 22.89
C GLN A 244 5.15 19.39 23.47
N GLN A 245 4.83 20.66 23.73
CA GLN A 245 3.44 21.06 23.94
C GLN A 245 2.75 21.04 22.59
N ILE A 246 2.12 19.91 22.27
CA ILE A 246 1.40 19.76 21.00
C ILE A 246 -0.09 19.94 21.19
N GLU A 247 -0.67 20.80 20.37
CA GLU A 247 -2.09 21.04 20.35
C GLU A 247 -2.88 19.80 19.88
N PRO A 248 -4.12 19.60 20.36
CA PRO A 248 -5.03 18.62 19.77
C PRO A 248 -5.15 18.83 18.26
N MET A 249 -5.32 17.72 17.52
CA MET A 249 -5.44 17.78 16.06
C MET A 249 -6.56 18.73 15.62
N GLU A 250 -7.67 18.73 16.37
CA GLU A 250 -8.81 19.60 16.15
C GLU A 250 -8.41 21.09 16.19
N SER A 251 -7.62 21.50 17.19
CA SER A 251 -7.10 22.87 17.30
C SER A 251 -6.18 23.24 16.15
N VAL A 252 -5.28 22.32 15.76
CA VAL A 252 -4.38 22.51 14.61
C VAL A 252 -5.18 22.70 13.32
N LEU A 253 -6.22 21.88 13.11
CA LEU A 253 -7.09 21.98 11.94
C LEU A 253 -7.87 23.29 11.94
N ASP A 254 -8.45 23.71 13.07
CA ASP A 254 -9.21 24.96 13.17
C ASP A 254 -8.34 26.19 12.94
N TRP A 255 -7.11 26.16 13.45
CA TRP A 255 -6.13 27.21 13.18
C TRP A 255 -5.77 27.27 11.69
N LEU A 256 -5.45 26.12 11.07
CA LEU A 256 -5.10 26.04 9.65
C LEU A 256 -6.26 26.47 8.75
N ARG A 257 -7.50 26.13 9.10
CA ARG A 257 -8.70 26.60 8.39
C ARG A 257 -8.76 28.13 8.41
N THR A 258 -8.63 28.72 9.59
CA THR A 258 -8.67 30.18 9.76
C THR A 258 -7.55 30.87 8.98
N TYR A 259 -6.35 30.30 9.00
CA TYR A 259 -5.19 30.86 8.34
C TYR A 259 -5.24 30.71 6.80
N LEU A 260 -5.56 29.52 6.28
CA LEU A 260 -5.49 29.24 4.84
C LEU A 260 -6.73 29.70 4.08
N ASN A 261 -7.92 29.71 4.69
CA ASN A 261 -9.15 30.06 4.00
C ASN A 261 -9.10 31.40 3.24
N PRO A 262 -8.66 32.53 3.82
CA PRO A 262 -8.59 33.80 3.08
C PRO A 262 -7.50 33.83 2.00
N ARG A 263 -6.59 32.84 1.98
CA ARG A 263 -5.45 32.75 1.05
C ARG A 263 -5.73 31.83 -0.14
N LEU A 264 -6.83 31.07 -0.09
CA LEU A 264 -7.23 30.15 -1.15
C LEU A 264 -8.46 30.71 -1.88
N PRO A 265 -8.52 30.66 -3.22
CA PRO A 265 -9.70 31.05 -3.99
C PRO A 265 -10.79 29.96 -3.91
N LEU A 266 -11.17 29.53 -2.71
CA LEU A 266 -12.15 28.46 -2.48
C LEU A 266 -13.39 29.01 -1.82
N GLN A 267 -14.54 28.69 -2.39
CA GLN A 267 -15.85 28.95 -1.79
C GLN A 267 -16.38 27.67 -1.12
N ASN A 268 -17.15 27.85 -0.05
CA ASN A 268 -17.90 26.78 0.57
C ASN A 268 -19.25 26.61 -0.16
N ASP A 269 -19.27 25.74 -1.15
CA ASP A 269 -20.46 25.38 -1.94
C ASP A 269 -21.08 24.05 -1.48
N GLY A 270 -20.61 23.49 -0.36
CA GLY A 270 -21.03 22.19 0.15
C GLY A 270 -20.48 20.97 -0.60
N THR A 271 -19.68 21.17 -1.66
CA THR A 271 -19.11 20.06 -2.44
C THR A 271 -17.79 19.59 -1.83
N LEU A 272 -17.61 18.26 -1.75
CA LEU A 272 -16.37 17.62 -1.34
C LEU A 272 -15.98 16.63 -2.42
N LEU A 273 -14.89 16.91 -3.14
CA LEU A 273 -14.43 16.02 -4.21
C LEU A 273 -14.12 14.62 -3.66
N THR A 274 -14.71 13.63 -4.30
CA THR A 274 -14.38 12.22 -4.13
C THR A 274 -13.09 11.88 -4.86
N GLN A 275 -12.52 10.73 -4.53
CA GLN A 275 -11.34 10.22 -5.24
C GLN A 275 -11.60 9.99 -6.73
N SER A 276 -12.78 9.49 -7.08
CA SER A 276 -13.15 9.26 -8.48
C SER A 276 -13.20 10.58 -9.26
N GLU A 277 -13.69 11.66 -8.65
CA GLU A 277 -13.74 12.99 -9.29
C GLU A 277 -12.35 13.59 -9.48
N VAL A 278 -11.45 13.43 -8.51
CA VAL A 278 -10.04 13.88 -8.64
C VAL A 278 -9.29 13.09 -9.71
N ILE A 279 -9.51 11.77 -9.79
CA ILE A 279 -8.96 10.94 -10.88
C ILE A 279 -9.54 11.37 -12.22
N THR A 280 -10.86 11.63 -12.29
CA THR A 280 -11.51 12.10 -13.51
C THR A 280 -10.92 13.43 -13.98
N TYR A 281 -10.66 14.35 -13.06
CA TYR A 281 -9.97 15.61 -13.32
C TYR A 281 -8.57 15.38 -13.90
N ARG A 282 -7.74 14.54 -13.26
CA ARG A 282 -6.39 14.17 -13.75
C ARG A 282 -6.45 13.56 -15.15
N VAL A 283 -7.36 12.62 -15.38
CA VAL A 283 -7.54 11.94 -16.67
C VAL A 283 -7.93 12.93 -17.76
N ARG A 284 -8.80 13.90 -17.47
CA ARG A 284 -9.15 14.96 -18.42
C ARG A 284 -7.91 15.77 -18.81
N LEU A 285 -7.15 16.27 -17.84
CA LEU A 285 -5.94 17.07 -18.11
C LEU A 285 -4.88 16.30 -18.89
N LEU A 286 -4.68 15.01 -18.59
CA LEU A 286 -3.73 14.19 -19.33
C LEU A 286 -4.16 13.89 -20.77
N LYS A 287 -5.48 13.77 -21.01
CA LYS A 287 -6.00 13.65 -22.38
C LYS A 287 -5.79 14.94 -23.17
N GLU A 288 -5.93 16.09 -22.52
CA GLU A 288 -5.67 17.40 -23.12
C GLU A 288 -4.18 17.60 -23.44
N ASP A 289 -3.26 17.16 -22.57
CA ASP A 289 -1.80 17.23 -22.81
C ASP A 289 -1.35 16.38 -24.01
N GLY A 290 -1.83 15.14 -24.12
CA GLY A 290 -1.64 14.30 -25.31
C GLY A 290 -0.20 13.81 -25.58
N SER A 291 0.79 14.23 -24.78
CA SER A 291 2.19 13.83 -24.85
C SER A 291 2.40 12.33 -24.60
N GLU A 292 3.56 11.78 -25.00
CA GLU A 292 3.90 10.38 -24.72
C GLU A 292 3.94 10.10 -23.21
N ALA A 293 4.48 11.03 -22.42
CA ALA A 293 4.48 10.97 -20.96
C ALA A 293 3.06 10.95 -20.40
N ALA A 294 2.15 11.79 -20.92
CA ALA A 294 0.75 11.77 -20.50
C ALA A 294 0.02 10.48 -20.90
N ARG A 295 0.29 9.92 -22.08
CA ARG A 295 -0.25 8.62 -22.50
C ARG A 295 0.23 7.50 -21.58
N LYS A 296 1.50 7.50 -21.19
CA LYS A 296 2.06 6.55 -20.20
C LYS A 296 1.35 6.70 -18.85
N LYS A 297 1.17 7.93 -18.37
CA LYS A 297 0.50 8.24 -17.10
C LYS A 297 -1.02 7.97 -17.12
N LEU A 298 -1.68 8.09 -18.28
CA LEU A 298 -3.08 7.68 -18.45
C LEU A 298 -3.26 6.18 -18.28
N ARG A 299 -2.34 5.37 -18.81
CA ARG A 299 -2.37 3.91 -18.63
C ARG A 299 -2.24 3.54 -17.15
N THR A 300 -1.44 4.27 -16.37
CA THR A 300 -1.28 4.02 -14.93
C THR A 300 -2.43 4.60 -14.08
N LEU A 301 -3.08 5.69 -14.49
CA LEU A 301 -4.21 6.30 -13.75
C LEU A 301 -5.58 5.68 -14.05
N GLN A 302 -5.74 5.03 -15.21
CA GLN A 302 -6.94 4.25 -15.51
C GLN A 302 -7.06 3.00 -14.61
N GLN A 303 -6.02 2.71 -13.82
CA GLN A 303 -6.01 1.70 -12.79
C GLN A 303 -6.77 2.10 -11.52
N LYS A 304 -8.11 2.15 -11.64
CA LYS A 304 -9.15 1.97 -10.59
C LYS A 304 -10.54 2.19 -11.17
N ARG A 305 -10.81 1.64 -12.35
CA ARG A 305 -12.17 1.55 -12.88
C ARG A 305 -12.90 0.51 -12.03
N LYS A 306 -13.84 0.92 -11.17
CA LYS A 306 -14.76 -0.04 -10.54
C LYS A 306 -15.63 -0.64 -11.63
N LEU A 307 -15.25 -1.82 -12.10
CA LEU A 307 -15.97 -2.57 -13.14
C LEU A 307 -17.29 -3.14 -12.62
N LEU A 308 -17.37 -3.33 -11.30
CA LEU A 308 -18.57 -3.75 -10.60
C LEU A 308 -18.99 -2.67 -9.58
N PRO A 309 -20.29 -2.37 -9.45
CA PRO A 309 -20.79 -1.45 -8.41
C PRO A 309 -20.73 -2.07 -7.00
N TYR A 310 -20.39 -3.36 -6.90
CA TYR A 310 -20.27 -4.17 -5.68
C TYR A 310 -18.98 -4.99 -5.70
N LYS A 311 -18.66 -5.64 -4.58
CA LYS A 311 -17.53 -6.57 -4.52
C LYS A 311 -17.76 -7.77 -5.44
N ALA A 312 -16.72 -8.26 -6.10
CA ALA A 312 -16.81 -9.50 -6.87
C ALA A 312 -17.26 -10.68 -6.01
N TYR A 313 -16.84 -10.72 -4.72
CA TYR A 313 -17.32 -11.69 -3.75
C TYR A 313 -17.39 -11.13 -2.32
N THR A 314 -18.35 -11.61 -1.52
CA THR A 314 -18.55 -11.18 -0.13
C THR A 314 -18.19 -12.26 0.87
N SER A 315 -17.79 -11.85 2.09
CA SER A 315 -17.49 -12.79 3.17
C SER A 315 -18.71 -13.65 3.53
N ILE A 316 -18.49 -14.95 3.69
CA ILE A 316 -19.49 -15.91 4.18
C ILE A 316 -19.48 -15.92 5.72
N PRO A 317 -20.64 -15.91 6.40
CA PRO A 317 -20.71 -15.98 7.86
C PRO A 317 -20.35 -17.37 8.39
N HIS A 318 -19.85 -17.42 9.62
CA HIS A 318 -19.41 -18.66 10.28
C HIS A 318 -20.59 -19.43 10.90
N LEU A 319 -20.54 -20.74 10.76
CA LEU A 319 -21.39 -21.69 11.47
C LEU A 319 -21.00 -21.78 12.96
N PRO A 320 -21.93 -22.18 13.84
CA PRO A 320 -21.62 -22.46 15.24
C PRO A 320 -20.43 -23.43 15.39
N GLY A 321 -19.53 -23.13 16.32
CA GLY A 321 -18.34 -23.94 16.60
C GLY A 321 -17.18 -23.77 15.61
N SER A 322 -17.33 -22.95 14.55
CA SER A 322 -16.21 -22.60 13.67
C SER A 322 -15.14 -21.81 14.43
N ARG A 323 -13.87 -21.94 14.03
CA ARG A 323 -12.84 -20.96 14.43
C ARG A 323 -13.22 -19.58 13.90
N THR A 324 -13.14 -18.56 14.75
CA THR A 324 -13.48 -17.16 14.44
C THR A 324 -12.55 -16.19 15.16
N GLY A 325 -12.23 -15.06 14.53
CA GLY A 325 -11.66 -13.88 15.17
C GLY A 325 -12.73 -12.89 15.66
N LEU A 326 -12.29 -11.83 16.37
CA LEU A 326 -13.19 -10.84 16.99
C LEU A 326 -14.13 -10.09 16.02
N ALA A 327 -13.78 -10.02 14.73
CA ALA A 327 -14.54 -9.30 13.72
C ALA A 327 -15.40 -10.21 12.83
N ASP A 328 -15.36 -11.53 13.05
CA ASP A 328 -16.05 -12.48 12.19
C ASP A 328 -17.55 -12.52 12.46
N LYS A 329 -18.32 -12.55 11.37
CA LYS A 329 -19.77 -12.63 11.42
C LYS A 329 -20.22 -14.06 11.58
N HIS A 330 -21.19 -14.28 12.47
CA HIS A 330 -21.84 -15.55 12.65
C HIS A 330 -23.15 -15.59 11.88
N ILE A 331 -23.51 -16.76 11.38
CA ILE A 331 -24.81 -16.98 10.75
C ILE A 331 -25.89 -17.05 11.85
N ASP A 332 -27.12 -16.67 11.51
CA ASP A 332 -28.27 -16.85 12.39
C ASP A 332 -28.47 -18.33 12.75
N ALA A 333 -28.88 -18.62 13.99
CA ALA A 333 -29.02 -19.98 14.49
C ALA A 333 -30.03 -20.81 13.67
N ASN A 334 -31.15 -20.22 13.23
CA ASN A 334 -32.12 -20.96 12.42
C ASN A 334 -31.56 -21.30 11.04
N LYS A 335 -30.77 -20.37 10.46
CA LYS A 335 -30.07 -20.61 9.20
C LYS A 335 -28.97 -21.65 9.34
N ALA A 336 -28.25 -21.67 10.47
CA ALA A 336 -27.30 -22.74 10.76
C ALA A 336 -28.00 -24.11 10.77
N ASP A 337 -29.11 -24.23 11.51
CA ASP A 337 -29.88 -25.47 11.59
C ASP A 337 -30.37 -25.95 10.22
N MET A 338 -30.84 -25.04 9.37
CA MET A 338 -31.23 -25.36 7.99
C MET A 338 -30.10 -25.95 7.15
N LEU A 339 -28.85 -25.57 7.42
CA LEU A 339 -27.68 -26.10 6.70
C LEU A 339 -27.20 -27.42 7.28
N THR A 340 -27.35 -27.63 8.60
CA THR A 340 -26.60 -28.68 9.30
C THR A 340 -27.43 -29.77 9.97
N THR A 341 -28.66 -29.49 10.39
CA THR A 341 -29.40 -30.40 11.29
C THR A 341 -30.84 -30.66 10.86
N ARG A 342 -31.52 -29.68 10.26
CA ARG A 342 -32.96 -29.75 10.05
C ARG A 342 -33.39 -29.19 8.70
N GLN A 343 -33.99 -30.05 7.88
CA GLN A 343 -34.61 -29.62 6.64
C GLN A 343 -35.89 -28.85 6.99
N ARG A 344 -36.05 -27.66 6.41
CA ARG A 344 -37.20 -26.81 6.72
C ARG A 344 -38.30 -26.94 5.67
N TYR A 345 -37.93 -27.12 4.41
CA TYR A 345 -38.86 -27.27 3.29
C TYR A 345 -38.44 -28.47 2.42
N PRO A 346 -39.39 -29.19 1.80
CA PRO A 346 -39.07 -30.38 0.99
C PRO A 346 -38.12 -30.12 -0.19
N ASP A 347 -38.16 -28.92 -0.75
CA ASP A 347 -37.34 -28.52 -1.90
C ASP A 347 -36.00 -27.86 -1.48
N ASP A 348 -35.69 -27.84 -0.18
CA ASP A 348 -34.40 -27.38 0.31
C ASP A 348 -33.31 -28.39 -0.06
N VAL A 349 -32.27 -27.91 -0.77
CA VAL A 349 -31.08 -28.68 -1.10
C VAL A 349 -29.86 -27.99 -0.50
N VAL A 350 -29.13 -28.71 0.35
CA VAL A 350 -27.86 -28.29 0.92
C VAL A 350 -26.72 -28.85 0.08
N ILE A 351 -25.85 -27.97 -0.37
CA ILE A 351 -24.60 -28.28 -1.05
C ILE A 351 -23.45 -27.94 -0.12
N VAL A 352 -22.52 -28.88 0.05
CA VAL A 352 -21.31 -28.68 0.85
C VAL A 352 -20.09 -28.83 -0.04
N GLN A 353 -19.20 -27.85 0.00
CA GLN A 353 -17.95 -27.84 -0.76
C GLN A 353 -16.75 -27.68 0.18
N GLU A 354 -15.61 -28.23 -0.23
CA GLU A 354 -14.31 -27.96 0.41
C GLU A 354 -14.03 -26.45 0.42
N LYS A 355 -13.61 -25.93 1.58
CA LYS A 355 -13.11 -24.56 1.70
C LYS A 355 -11.60 -24.58 1.47
N LEU A 356 -11.16 -23.81 0.48
CA LEU A 356 -9.76 -23.65 0.13
C LEU A 356 -9.18 -22.34 0.68
N ASP A 357 -7.87 -22.33 0.87
CA ASP A 357 -7.10 -21.24 1.48
C ASP A 357 -6.10 -20.65 0.47
N GLY A 358 -6.51 -19.60 -0.23
CA GLY A 358 -5.68 -18.85 -1.16
C GLY A 358 -6.15 -17.42 -1.31
N SER A 359 -6.15 -16.92 -2.54
CA SER A 359 -6.71 -15.62 -2.88
C SER A 359 -8.06 -15.76 -3.57
N CYS A 360 -9.13 -15.26 -2.97
CA CYS A 360 -10.42 -15.15 -3.66
C CYS A 360 -10.33 -14.13 -4.81
N VAL A 361 -10.58 -14.61 -6.03
CA VAL A 361 -10.49 -13.86 -7.29
C VAL A 361 -11.73 -14.09 -8.16
N ALA A 362 -11.92 -13.27 -9.18
CA ALA A 362 -12.99 -13.43 -10.16
C ALA A 362 -12.51 -13.16 -11.59
N ALA A 363 -13.13 -13.82 -12.56
CA ALA A 363 -12.99 -13.55 -13.98
C ALA A 363 -14.34 -13.03 -14.49
N LEU A 364 -14.39 -11.77 -14.92
CA LEU A 364 -15.60 -11.07 -15.38
C LEU A 364 -15.60 -11.01 -16.90
N ARG A 365 -16.62 -11.57 -17.56
CA ARG A 365 -16.78 -11.40 -19.01
C ARG A 365 -17.36 -10.03 -19.32
N THR A 366 -16.60 -9.21 -20.04
CA THR A 366 -17.03 -7.97 -20.68
C THR A 366 -17.10 -8.19 -22.18
N ASP A 367 -18.31 -8.20 -22.75
CA ASP A 367 -18.53 -8.45 -24.18
C ASP A 367 -17.78 -9.69 -24.71
N ASP A 368 -16.70 -9.49 -25.47
CA ASP A 368 -15.86 -10.51 -26.12
C ASP A 368 -14.55 -10.83 -25.36
N ARG A 369 -14.35 -10.25 -24.17
CA ARG A 369 -13.14 -10.44 -23.35
C ARG A 369 -13.48 -10.76 -21.90
N VAL A 370 -12.55 -11.40 -21.20
CA VAL A 370 -12.62 -11.67 -19.77
C VAL A 370 -11.58 -10.83 -19.02
N LEU A 371 -12.01 -10.15 -17.96
CA LEU A 371 -11.15 -9.34 -17.09
C LEU A 371 -10.92 -10.04 -15.76
N ALA A 372 -9.67 -10.05 -15.31
CA ALA A 372 -9.28 -10.62 -14.03
C ALA A 372 -9.46 -9.61 -12.89
N LEU A 373 -10.20 -9.99 -11.85
CA LEU A 373 -10.51 -9.16 -10.69
C LEU A 373 -10.05 -9.82 -9.40
N GLY A 374 -9.69 -9.00 -8.40
CA GLY A 374 -9.64 -9.42 -7.01
C GLY A 374 -11.03 -9.45 -6.36
N ARG A 375 -11.13 -10.03 -5.15
CA ARG A 375 -12.38 -10.13 -4.36
C ARG A 375 -13.22 -8.84 -4.30
N ASP A 376 -12.57 -7.70 -4.15
CA ASP A 376 -13.27 -6.41 -3.98
C ASP A 376 -13.74 -5.79 -5.31
N GLY A 377 -13.45 -6.43 -6.45
CA GLY A 377 -13.84 -5.98 -7.79
C GLY A 377 -12.82 -5.10 -8.50
N ASP A 378 -11.64 -4.92 -7.91
CA ASP A 378 -10.51 -4.21 -8.53
C ASP A 378 -9.80 -5.12 -9.54
N LEU A 379 -9.27 -4.54 -10.62
CA LEU A 379 -8.49 -5.25 -11.63
C LEU A 379 -7.22 -5.87 -11.03
N ALA A 380 -6.93 -7.10 -11.45
CA ALA A 380 -5.89 -7.91 -10.83
C ALA A 380 -4.48 -7.63 -11.37
N ASP A 381 -4.34 -7.22 -12.64
CA ASP A 381 -3.08 -6.77 -13.26
C ASP A 381 -2.55 -5.47 -12.65
N GLU A 382 -3.43 -4.69 -12.03
CA GLU A 382 -3.13 -3.44 -11.32
C GLU A 382 -2.78 -3.64 -9.84
N SER A 383 -2.90 -4.87 -9.36
CA SER A 383 -2.69 -5.17 -7.95
C SER A 383 -1.22 -5.01 -7.55
N PRO A 384 -0.91 -4.44 -6.36
CA PRO A 384 0.46 -4.46 -5.83
C PRO A 384 0.91 -5.87 -5.43
N ASN A 385 -0.03 -6.78 -5.13
CA ASN A 385 0.27 -8.18 -4.83
C ASN A 385 0.66 -8.94 -6.13
N PRO A 386 1.89 -9.48 -6.24
CA PRO A 386 2.38 -10.18 -7.44
C PRO A 386 1.56 -11.43 -7.78
N ALA A 387 1.08 -12.18 -6.80
CA ALA A 387 0.23 -13.36 -7.04
C ALA A 387 -1.11 -12.99 -7.69
N ARG A 388 -1.62 -11.77 -7.46
CA ARG A 388 -2.81 -11.26 -8.14
C ARG A 388 -2.53 -10.83 -9.58
N ARG A 389 -1.35 -10.27 -9.88
CA ARG A 389 -0.95 -9.98 -11.26
C ARG A 389 -0.78 -11.26 -12.07
N LEU A 390 -0.21 -12.29 -11.45
CA LEU A 390 -0.10 -13.63 -12.03
C LEU A 390 -1.48 -14.24 -12.34
N TRP A 391 -2.50 -13.99 -11.51
CA TRP A 391 -3.87 -14.36 -11.85
C TRP A 391 -4.37 -13.67 -13.13
N ALA A 392 -4.04 -12.40 -13.34
CA ALA A 392 -4.43 -11.69 -14.56
C ALA A 392 -3.76 -12.26 -15.82
N GLU A 393 -2.47 -12.58 -15.73
CA GLU A 393 -1.73 -13.27 -16.80
C GLU A 393 -2.37 -14.62 -17.12
N TRP A 394 -2.70 -15.41 -16.09
CA TRP A 394 -3.34 -16.72 -16.28
C TRP A 394 -4.72 -16.61 -16.94
N VAL A 395 -5.55 -15.63 -16.55
CA VAL A 395 -6.84 -15.36 -17.21
C VAL A 395 -6.66 -14.97 -18.67
N GLU A 396 -5.65 -14.17 -18.99
CA GLU A 396 -5.33 -13.78 -20.36
C GLU A 396 -4.93 -14.99 -21.22
N GLU A 397 -4.14 -15.91 -20.68
CA GLU A 397 -3.76 -17.15 -21.35
C GLU A 397 -4.95 -18.10 -21.58
N HIS A 398 -5.98 -18.02 -20.72
CA HIS A 398 -7.13 -18.94 -20.72
C HIS A 398 -8.44 -18.27 -21.19
N GLN A 399 -8.37 -17.13 -21.91
CA GLN A 399 -9.55 -16.35 -22.36
C GLN A 399 -10.64 -17.21 -22.98
N ALA A 400 -10.29 -18.05 -23.97
CA ALA A 400 -11.25 -18.89 -24.68
C ALA A 400 -12.05 -19.79 -23.72
N ARG A 401 -11.35 -20.38 -22.74
CA ARG A 401 -11.97 -21.30 -21.77
C ARG A 401 -12.92 -20.58 -20.82
N PHE A 402 -12.62 -19.34 -20.45
CA PHE A 402 -13.57 -18.53 -19.66
C PHE A 402 -14.76 -18.05 -20.50
N LEU A 403 -14.55 -17.72 -21.77
CA LEU A 403 -15.62 -17.33 -22.70
C LEU A 403 -16.62 -18.48 -22.94
N ASP A 404 -16.15 -19.73 -22.91
CA ASP A 404 -17.01 -20.93 -23.00
C ASP A 404 -17.89 -21.13 -21.74
N VAL A 405 -17.50 -20.56 -20.60
CA VAL A 405 -18.21 -20.70 -19.32
C VAL A 405 -19.19 -19.56 -19.05
N LEU A 406 -18.81 -18.34 -19.42
CA LEU A 406 -19.47 -17.11 -18.98
C LEU A 406 -20.27 -16.47 -20.10
N GLU A 407 -21.46 -15.98 -19.78
CA GLU A 407 -22.18 -15.03 -20.63
C GLU A 407 -21.71 -13.59 -20.38
N PRO A 408 -21.90 -12.65 -21.31
CA PRO A 408 -21.55 -11.24 -21.10
C PRO A 408 -22.15 -10.67 -19.81
N GLY A 409 -21.31 -10.05 -18.98
CA GLY A 409 -21.68 -9.51 -17.67
C GLY A 409 -21.67 -10.52 -16.52
N GLU A 410 -21.52 -11.82 -16.80
CA GLU A 410 -21.31 -12.82 -15.77
C GLU A 410 -19.86 -12.81 -15.27
N ARG A 411 -19.68 -13.30 -14.04
CA ARG A 411 -18.35 -13.54 -13.47
C ARG A 411 -18.22 -14.93 -12.86
N LEU A 412 -17.11 -15.61 -13.14
CA LEU A 412 -16.69 -16.84 -12.49
C LEU A 412 -15.82 -16.49 -11.29
N VAL A 413 -16.17 -16.98 -10.11
CA VAL A 413 -15.45 -16.74 -8.86
C VAL A 413 -14.82 -18.04 -8.39
N GLY A 414 -13.58 -17.93 -7.91
CA GLY A 414 -12.81 -19.07 -7.43
C GLY A 414 -11.70 -18.68 -6.48
N GLU A 415 -11.01 -19.70 -6.00
CA GLU A 415 -9.82 -19.57 -5.18
C GLU A 415 -8.57 -19.72 -6.05
N TRP A 416 -7.69 -18.73 -5.98
CA TRP A 416 -6.38 -18.75 -6.61
C TRP A 416 -5.34 -19.29 -5.63
N LEU A 417 -4.86 -20.50 -5.89
CA LEU A 417 -4.00 -21.27 -4.99
C LEU A 417 -2.51 -21.13 -5.28
N ALA A 418 -2.10 -20.29 -6.24
CA ALA A 418 -0.70 -20.19 -6.66
C ALA A 418 0.26 -19.84 -5.50
N LEU A 419 -0.12 -18.86 -4.66
CA LEU A 419 0.64 -18.45 -3.48
C LEU A 419 0.18 -19.22 -2.24
N VAL A 420 1.12 -19.70 -1.43
CA VAL A 420 0.80 -20.34 -0.14
C VAL A 420 0.35 -19.27 0.86
N HIS A 421 -0.87 -19.40 1.38
CA HIS A 421 -1.39 -18.52 2.43
C HIS A 421 -1.18 -19.14 3.81
N GLY A 422 -2.03 -20.09 4.21
CA GLY A 422 -1.85 -20.86 5.43
C GLY A 422 -1.91 -22.37 5.22
N THR A 423 -2.30 -22.86 4.04
CA THR A 423 -2.28 -24.28 3.65
C THR A 423 -1.41 -24.41 2.41
N ARG A 424 -0.45 -25.33 2.45
CA ARG A 424 0.35 -25.74 1.31
C ARG A 424 -0.41 -26.80 0.51
N TYR A 425 -0.31 -26.73 -0.82
CA TYR A 425 -1.00 -27.59 -1.76
C TYR A 425 -0.03 -28.16 -2.80
N ARG A 426 0.07 -29.48 -2.90
CA ARG A 426 0.68 -30.15 -4.06
C ARG A 426 -0.39 -30.33 -5.13
N LEU A 427 -0.53 -29.32 -5.98
CA LEU A 427 -1.59 -29.26 -6.98
C LEU A 427 -1.38 -30.32 -8.08
N ALA A 428 -2.35 -31.23 -8.24
CA ALA A 428 -2.41 -32.18 -9.35
C ALA A 428 -3.18 -31.63 -10.56
N HIS A 429 -3.70 -30.40 -10.43
CA HIS A 429 -4.47 -29.66 -11.41
C HIS A 429 -4.02 -28.19 -11.37
N GLU A 430 -4.68 -27.34 -12.14
CA GLU A 430 -4.34 -25.92 -12.25
C GLU A 430 -4.51 -25.13 -10.92
N PRO A 431 -3.85 -23.97 -10.78
CA PRO A 431 -3.94 -23.15 -9.57
C PRO A 431 -5.29 -22.47 -9.31
N PHE A 432 -6.21 -22.42 -10.28
CA PHE A 432 -7.51 -21.76 -10.12
C PHE A 432 -8.63 -22.78 -9.87
N VAL A 433 -9.30 -22.66 -8.73
CA VAL A 433 -10.40 -23.56 -8.34
C VAL A 433 -11.72 -22.78 -8.27
N PRO A 434 -12.59 -22.86 -9.29
CA PRO A 434 -13.87 -22.16 -9.27
C PRO A 434 -14.85 -22.77 -8.26
N PHE A 435 -15.68 -21.92 -7.67
CA PHE A 435 -16.76 -22.36 -6.78
C PHE A 435 -18.11 -21.70 -7.06
N ASP A 436 -18.19 -20.61 -7.82
CA ASP A 436 -19.47 -19.97 -8.15
C ASP A 436 -19.45 -19.12 -9.42
N ILE A 437 -20.61 -18.97 -10.06
CA ILE A 437 -20.87 -17.96 -11.10
C ILE A 437 -21.94 -16.99 -10.61
N PHE A 438 -21.74 -15.71 -10.92
CA PHE A 438 -22.75 -14.68 -10.72
C PHE A 438 -23.16 -14.06 -12.05
N THR A 439 -24.44 -13.74 -12.15
CA THR A 439 -25.06 -12.98 -13.22
C THR A 439 -24.71 -11.49 -13.15
N ALA A 440 -24.99 -10.76 -14.24
CA ALA A 440 -24.77 -9.31 -14.33
C ALA A 440 -25.53 -8.51 -13.26
N ASP A 441 -26.69 -8.99 -12.83
CA ASP A 441 -27.51 -8.42 -11.75
C ASP A 441 -27.12 -8.91 -10.34
N ASN A 442 -25.91 -9.49 -10.21
CA ASN A 442 -25.33 -9.94 -8.94
C ASN A 442 -26.05 -11.10 -8.25
N ARG A 443 -26.71 -11.97 -9.01
CA ARG A 443 -27.31 -13.20 -8.47
C ARG A 443 -26.41 -14.38 -8.72
N ARG A 444 -26.31 -15.26 -7.74
CA ARG A 444 -25.57 -16.53 -7.86
C ARG A 444 -26.42 -17.52 -8.65
N ILE A 445 -25.87 -18.13 -9.69
CA ILE A 445 -26.59 -19.14 -10.48
C ILE A 445 -26.72 -20.46 -9.70
N PRO A 446 -27.71 -21.32 -9.98
CA PRO A 446 -27.89 -22.62 -9.32
C PRO A 446 -26.61 -23.49 -9.38
N TYR A 447 -26.33 -24.26 -8.33
CA TYR A 447 -25.09 -25.03 -8.22
C TYR A 447 -24.94 -26.05 -9.37
N ALA A 448 -26.02 -26.72 -9.76
CA ALA A 448 -26.00 -27.67 -10.87
C ALA A 448 -25.61 -27.00 -12.19
N ALA A 449 -26.10 -25.77 -12.45
CA ALA A 449 -25.73 -25.00 -13.64
C ALA A 449 -24.26 -24.57 -13.60
N PHE A 450 -23.80 -24.06 -12.46
CA PHE A 450 -22.39 -23.75 -12.22
C PHE A 450 -21.49 -24.95 -12.49
N TYR A 451 -21.76 -26.07 -11.81
CA TYR A 451 -20.94 -27.27 -11.86
C TYR A 451 -20.82 -27.82 -13.28
N ARG A 452 -21.94 -27.87 -14.02
CA ARG A 452 -21.97 -28.29 -15.42
C ARG A 452 -21.12 -27.38 -16.30
N ARG A 453 -21.29 -26.05 -16.22
CA ARG A 453 -20.55 -25.10 -17.09
C ARG A 453 -19.03 -25.20 -16.88
N VAL A 454 -18.58 -25.22 -15.63
CA VAL A 454 -17.14 -25.24 -15.33
C VAL A 454 -16.50 -26.59 -15.67
N THR A 455 -17.18 -27.71 -15.44
CA THR A 455 -16.65 -29.04 -15.78
C THR A 455 -16.64 -29.31 -17.28
N GLN A 456 -17.65 -28.83 -18.02
CA GLN A 456 -17.66 -28.91 -19.49
C GLN A 456 -16.51 -28.14 -20.13
N ALA A 457 -16.14 -27.00 -19.54
CA ALA A 457 -14.98 -26.22 -19.96
C ALA A 457 -13.64 -26.72 -19.38
N GLY A 458 -13.64 -27.86 -18.66
CA GLY A 458 -12.42 -28.49 -18.15
C GLY A 458 -11.79 -27.86 -16.91
N PHE A 459 -12.48 -26.93 -16.23
CA PHE A 459 -12.02 -26.46 -14.91
C PHE A 459 -12.21 -27.55 -13.84
N THR A 460 -11.35 -27.54 -12.82
CA THR A 460 -11.51 -28.37 -11.62
C THR A 460 -12.17 -27.56 -10.50
N PRO A 461 -13.49 -27.69 -10.26
CA PRO A 461 -14.17 -26.90 -9.23
C PRO A 461 -13.84 -27.37 -7.81
N ALA A 462 -14.14 -26.54 -6.82
CA ALA A 462 -14.03 -26.89 -5.41
C ALA A 462 -14.82 -28.18 -5.12
N LYS A 463 -14.17 -29.15 -4.49
CA LYS A 463 -14.71 -30.50 -4.28
C LYS A 463 -16.07 -30.45 -3.59
N THR A 464 -17.06 -31.06 -4.24
CA THR A 464 -18.36 -31.34 -3.63
C THR A 464 -18.21 -32.48 -2.63
N LEU A 465 -18.57 -32.20 -1.38
CA LEU A 465 -18.59 -33.17 -0.28
C LEU A 465 -19.98 -33.80 -0.16
N HIS A 466 -21.04 -32.99 -0.30
CA HIS A 466 -22.42 -33.41 -0.10
C HIS A 466 -23.38 -32.61 -0.97
N VAL A 467 -24.47 -33.25 -1.42
CA VAL A 467 -25.64 -32.62 -2.06
C VAL A 467 -26.88 -33.35 -1.57
N GLY A 468 -27.84 -32.63 -0.97
CA GLY A 468 -29.12 -33.19 -0.55
C GLY A 468 -29.61 -32.57 0.75
N GLU A 469 -30.03 -33.42 1.69
CA GLU A 469 -30.49 -33.02 3.02
C GLU A 469 -29.45 -32.24 3.83
N PRO A 470 -29.82 -31.52 4.91
CA PRO A 470 -28.84 -30.85 5.78
C PRO A 470 -27.69 -31.77 6.22
N CYS A 471 -26.48 -31.24 6.18
CA CYS A 471 -25.26 -31.99 6.45
C CYS A 471 -24.56 -31.42 7.68
N SER A 472 -24.39 -32.24 8.72
CA SER A 472 -23.72 -31.80 9.94
C SER A 472 -22.27 -31.40 9.67
N VAL A 473 -21.72 -30.56 10.54
CA VAL A 473 -20.30 -30.18 10.49
C VAL A 473 -19.40 -31.41 10.61
N GLU A 474 -19.74 -32.33 11.51
CA GLU A 474 -18.98 -33.57 11.72
C GLU A 474 -18.93 -34.42 10.45
N GLU A 475 -20.08 -34.63 9.81
CA GLU A 475 -20.15 -35.43 8.58
C GLU A 475 -19.41 -34.75 7.42
N ALA A 476 -19.55 -33.44 7.25
CA ALA A 476 -18.82 -32.69 6.24
C ALA A 476 -17.30 -32.79 6.44
N LEU A 477 -16.82 -32.69 7.68
CA LEU A 477 -15.39 -32.81 7.98
C LEU A 477 -14.87 -34.25 7.81
N ARG A 478 -15.71 -35.26 8.05
CA ARG A 478 -15.42 -36.67 7.76
C ARG A 478 -15.26 -36.89 6.26
N LEU A 479 -16.20 -36.37 5.46
CA LEU A 479 -16.16 -36.45 3.99
C LEU A 479 -14.99 -35.66 3.39
N LEU A 480 -14.62 -34.53 4.00
CA LEU A 480 -13.47 -33.72 3.59
C LEU A 480 -12.15 -34.48 3.73
N GLY A 481 -11.97 -35.27 4.80
CA GLY A 481 -10.73 -36.00 5.05
C GLY A 481 -9.50 -35.09 5.00
N ASN A 482 -8.55 -35.42 4.13
CA ASN A 482 -7.31 -34.66 3.89
C ASN A 482 -7.42 -33.61 2.76
N GLY A 483 -8.63 -33.35 2.26
CA GLY A 483 -8.87 -32.43 1.14
C GLY A 483 -8.64 -33.11 -0.21
N ALA A 484 -9.24 -32.55 -1.26
CA ALA A 484 -9.22 -33.12 -2.60
C ALA A 484 -8.29 -32.36 -3.57
N HIS A 485 -7.76 -31.20 -3.16
CA HIS A 485 -6.92 -30.35 -3.99
C HIS A 485 -5.42 -30.45 -3.63
N GLY A 486 -5.01 -31.57 -3.02
CA GLY A 486 -3.60 -31.86 -2.73
C GLY A 486 -3.05 -31.16 -1.49
N SER A 487 -3.88 -30.86 -0.50
CA SER A 487 -3.46 -30.25 0.75
C SER A 487 -2.36 -31.07 1.43
N VAL A 488 -1.23 -30.43 1.72
CA VAL A 488 -0.13 -31.00 2.51
C VAL A 488 -0.39 -30.77 4.00
N ASP A 489 -0.94 -29.60 4.32
CA ASP A 489 -1.42 -29.26 5.66
C ASP A 489 -2.89 -29.63 5.81
N ALA A 490 -3.42 -29.59 7.03
CA ALA A 490 -4.84 -29.84 7.27
C ALA A 490 -5.73 -28.89 6.42
N PRO A 491 -6.75 -29.42 5.71
CA PRO A 491 -7.68 -28.60 4.95
C PRO A 491 -8.37 -27.55 5.83
N GLU A 492 -8.64 -26.37 5.26
CA GLU A 492 -9.16 -25.24 6.04
C GLU A 492 -10.55 -25.53 6.64
N GLY A 493 -11.43 -26.15 5.86
CA GLY A 493 -12.78 -26.49 6.31
C GLY A 493 -13.75 -26.69 5.16
N ALA A 494 -15.00 -26.26 5.34
CA ALA A 494 -16.07 -26.45 4.36
C ALA A 494 -17.02 -25.24 4.29
N VAL A 495 -17.71 -25.12 3.16
CA VAL A 495 -18.75 -24.12 2.90
C VAL A 495 -20.06 -24.83 2.57
N TRP A 496 -21.13 -24.42 3.24
CA TRP A 496 -22.50 -24.85 3.01
C TRP A 496 -23.24 -23.79 2.23
N ARG A 497 -24.06 -24.23 1.28
CA ARG A 497 -24.97 -23.42 0.47
C ARG A 497 -26.35 -24.06 0.53
N LEU A 498 -27.37 -23.28 0.89
CA LEU A 498 -28.76 -23.71 0.76
C LEU A 498 -29.34 -23.17 -0.55
N GLU A 499 -29.94 -24.07 -1.32
CA GLU A 499 -30.77 -23.76 -2.47
C GLU A 499 -32.22 -24.16 -2.25
N ARG A 500 -33.13 -23.43 -2.88
CA ARG A 500 -34.54 -23.80 -3.02
C ARG A 500 -35.04 -23.29 -4.36
N GLU A 501 -35.82 -24.10 -5.07
CA GLU A 501 -36.40 -23.71 -6.37
C GLU A 501 -35.33 -23.16 -7.33
N GLU A 502 -34.16 -23.81 -7.37
CA GLU A 502 -32.97 -23.40 -8.15
C GLU A 502 -32.40 -22.01 -7.79
N GLN A 503 -32.65 -21.50 -6.58
CA GLN A 503 -32.10 -20.23 -6.11
C GLN A 503 -31.21 -20.41 -4.87
N ALA A 504 -30.01 -19.83 -4.91
CA ALA A 504 -29.14 -19.75 -3.75
C ALA A 504 -29.70 -18.76 -2.71
N LEU A 505 -30.05 -19.25 -1.52
CA LEU A 505 -30.64 -18.42 -0.49
C LEU A 505 -29.58 -17.79 0.43
N PHE A 506 -28.70 -18.62 1.00
CA PHE A 506 -27.62 -18.17 1.87
C PHE A 506 -26.55 -19.25 2.03
N LEU A 507 -25.40 -18.82 2.57
CA LEU A 507 -24.24 -19.67 2.80
C LEU A 507 -23.80 -19.58 4.26
N GLY A 508 -23.17 -20.65 4.74
CA GLY A 508 -22.42 -20.71 6.00
C GLY A 508 -21.08 -21.38 5.77
N LYS A 509 -20.07 -21.08 6.59
CA LYS A 509 -18.77 -21.77 6.51
C LYS A 509 -18.34 -22.26 7.87
N PHE A 510 -17.55 -23.33 7.87
CA PHE A 510 -16.84 -23.80 9.05
C PHE A 510 -15.34 -23.84 8.75
N VAL A 511 -14.55 -23.26 9.65
CA VAL A 511 -13.09 -23.28 9.62
C VAL A 511 -12.59 -24.10 10.80
N ARG A 512 -11.70 -25.06 10.54
CA ARG A 512 -11.15 -25.96 11.56
C ARG A 512 -10.37 -25.20 12.64
N HIS A 513 -10.41 -25.74 13.85
CA HIS A 513 -9.54 -25.31 14.96
C HIS A 513 -8.09 -25.73 14.68
N GLY A 514 -7.13 -24.86 15.03
CA GLY A 514 -5.71 -25.07 14.72
C GLY A 514 -5.23 -24.43 13.40
N LYS A 515 -6.13 -23.85 12.61
CA LYS A 515 -5.77 -23.08 11.42
C LYS A 515 -5.21 -21.69 11.79
N THR A 516 -4.02 -21.37 11.29
CA THR A 516 -3.41 -20.04 11.41
C THR A 516 -3.51 -19.30 10.08
N ASP A 517 -4.19 -18.15 10.08
CA ASP A 517 -4.45 -17.37 8.87
C ASP A 517 -3.16 -16.77 8.31
N GLY A 518 -2.88 -17.07 7.03
CA GLY A 518 -1.77 -16.46 6.31
C GLY A 518 -0.39 -16.73 6.93
N VAL A 519 -0.20 -17.83 7.67
CA VAL A 519 1.06 -18.11 8.39
C VAL A 519 2.30 -18.16 7.48
N TYR A 520 2.12 -18.48 6.19
CA TYR A 520 3.20 -18.53 5.21
C TYR A 520 3.33 -17.26 4.36
N LEU A 521 2.46 -16.27 4.54
CA LEU A 521 2.58 -15.00 3.84
C LEU A 521 3.85 -14.25 4.32
N PRO A 522 4.60 -13.58 3.43
CA PRO A 522 5.83 -12.86 3.80
C PRO A 522 5.63 -11.84 4.92
N GLU A 523 4.50 -11.11 4.89
CA GLU A 523 4.15 -10.11 5.90
C GLU A 523 3.93 -10.68 7.30
N ASN A 524 3.59 -11.98 7.40
CA ASN A 524 3.33 -12.65 8.68
C ASN A 524 4.51 -13.52 9.12
N SER A 525 5.20 -14.16 8.17
CA SER A 525 6.30 -15.10 8.42
C SER A 525 7.67 -14.43 8.49
N GLY A 526 7.83 -13.24 7.88
CA GLY A 526 9.13 -12.62 7.67
C GLY A 526 10.03 -13.36 6.66
N ARG A 527 9.51 -14.36 5.94
CA ARG A 527 10.24 -15.20 4.97
C ARG A 527 9.83 -14.88 3.54
N PRO A 528 10.62 -15.28 2.52
CA PRO A 528 10.21 -15.18 1.12
C PRO A 528 8.89 -15.92 0.83
N ALA A 529 8.18 -15.47 -0.20
CA ALA A 529 6.92 -16.08 -0.62
C ALA A 529 7.11 -17.55 -1.04
N LEU A 530 6.25 -18.43 -0.49
CA LEU A 530 6.16 -19.82 -0.91
C LEU A 530 5.06 -19.99 -1.97
N TRP A 531 5.33 -20.79 -2.99
CA TRP A 531 4.43 -20.98 -4.14
C TRP A 531 4.01 -22.45 -4.26
N ASN A 532 2.70 -22.70 -4.35
CA ASN A 532 2.15 -23.99 -4.78
C ASN A 532 2.28 -24.17 -6.30
N TRP A 533 2.26 -23.04 -7.02
CA TRP A 533 2.44 -22.98 -8.47
C TRP A 533 2.99 -21.61 -8.88
N HIS A 534 3.98 -21.59 -9.77
CA HIS A 534 4.48 -20.39 -10.43
C HIS A 534 5.09 -20.77 -11.79
N PRO A 535 4.91 -19.99 -12.86
CA PRO A 535 5.41 -20.36 -14.20
C PRO A 535 6.95 -20.34 -14.29
N TYR A 536 7.63 -19.55 -13.45
CA TYR A 536 9.07 -19.30 -13.54
C TYR A 536 9.86 -19.49 -12.23
N LEU A 537 9.18 -19.72 -11.10
CA LEU A 537 9.83 -19.78 -9.79
C LEU A 537 9.68 -21.20 -9.22
N PRO A 538 10.63 -21.65 -8.39
CA PRO A 538 10.52 -22.93 -7.73
C PRO A 538 9.25 -23.01 -6.88
N VAL A 539 8.54 -24.13 -6.97
CA VAL A 539 7.42 -24.43 -6.07
C VAL A 539 7.96 -25.06 -4.78
N PHE A 540 7.22 -24.94 -3.68
CA PHE A 540 7.73 -25.28 -2.33
C PHE A 540 8.20 -26.73 -2.14
N PHE A 541 7.85 -27.63 -3.06
CA PHE A 541 8.16 -29.07 -2.99
C PHE A 541 9.19 -29.53 -4.03
N GLU A 542 9.82 -28.61 -4.77
CA GLU A 542 11.00 -28.90 -5.59
C GLU A 542 12.29 -28.86 -4.75
N ASP A 543 13.19 -29.81 -4.98
CA ASP A 543 14.41 -30.00 -4.17
C ASP A 543 15.27 -28.73 -4.13
N GLY A 544 15.55 -28.22 -2.91
CA GLY A 544 16.42 -27.05 -2.68
C GLY A 544 15.78 -25.91 -1.85
N VAL A 545 14.46 -25.94 -1.63
CA VAL A 545 13.78 -25.02 -0.71
C VAL A 545 13.89 -25.60 0.71
N LEU A 546 14.96 -25.24 1.43
CA LEU A 546 15.23 -25.73 2.78
C LEU A 546 14.06 -25.47 3.75
N ASP A 547 13.45 -26.56 4.20
CA ASP A 547 12.56 -26.60 5.36
C ASP A 547 13.39 -26.46 6.65
N THR A 548 13.89 -25.25 6.94
CA THR A 548 14.39 -24.94 8.29
C THR A 548 13.21 -24.57 9.17
N ALA A 549 12.41 -25.58 9.53
CA ALA A 549 11.29 -25.41 10.45
C ALA A 549 10.97 -26.69 11.23
N SER A 550 11.94 -27.29 11.93
CA SER A 550 11.71 -28.03 13.19
C SER A 550 13.00 -28.57 13.83
N LYS A 551 13.89 -27.71 14.32
CA LYS A 551 14.85 -28.10 15.37
C LYS A 551 15.21 -26.88 16.22
N THR A 552 14.40 -26.64 17.24
CA THR A 552 14.82 -25.97 18.46
C THR A 552 14.34 -26.81 19.63
N GLU A 553 15.34 -27.23 20.42
CA GLU A 553 15.27 -27.58 21.85
C GLU A 553 14.53 -28.88 22.23
N ASN A 554 15.31 -29.95 22.33
CA ASN A 554 15.37 -30.81 23.53
C ASN A 554 16.51 -31.82 23.35
N ASP A 555 17.69 -31.48 23.84
CA ASP A 555 18.57 -32.41 24.56
C ASP A 555 19.79 -31.62 25.04
N GLU A 556 19.72 -31.18 26.30
CA GLU A 556 20.87 -31.04 27.20
C GLU A 556 20.31 -30.80 28.61
N THR A 557 20.06 -31.90 29.32
CA THR A 557 20.12 -31.93 30.78
C THR A 557 21.03 -33.09 31.19
N ASP A 558 21.97 -32.75 32.06
CA ASP A 558 22.53 -33.64 33.08
C ASP A 558 21.48 -34.56 33.72
#